data_AF-A0A7S1B2X7-F1
#
_entry.id   AF-A0A7S1B2X7-F1
#
_cell.length_a   1.000
_cell.length_b   1.000
_cell.length_c   1.000
_cell.angle_alpha   90.00
_cell.angle_beta   90.00
_cell.angle_gamma   90.00
#
_symmetry.space_group_name_H-M   'P 1'
#
loop_
_entity.id
_entity.type
_entity.pdbx_description
1 polymer ?
#
loop_
_entity_poly.entity_id
_entity_poly.type
_entity_poly.pdbx_seq_one_letter_code
_entity_poly.pdbx_strand_id
1 'polypeptide(L)'
;FANAYSAHPKCIPARVGIFSGTYPARFGMPAVQELGMYEQKKTMRCFENLNIQAYKLPKHATSLGEAFQEGGYKTAYLGKWHFGKNLTDGTPRHHGFDISIGANDLGAPASYFHPYTHAGNSKNKVAPPDMSDRERGTYLTDHLTDETIDVLTQLKDDPFFVVLSHYAVHTPIQAPENITRAFLEKRSRLNTTNAYSNAHGAVYKTTQDHPIYAGMLSSVDRSLGRVRDALARLGLADSTAIVFTSDNGGLASGKKTLQSGED
;
A
#
# COMPACT_ATOMS: atom_id res chain seq x y z
N PHE A 1 -1.55 19.92 1.40
CA PHE A 1 -2.90 19.98 1.97
C PHE A 1 -2.83 19.79 3.48
N ALA A 2 -3.39 20.70 4.29
CA ALA A 2 -3.38 20.57 5.77
C ALA A 2 -4.53 19.69 6.31
N ASN A 3 -5.67 19.68 5.62
CA ASN A 3 -6.82 18.82 5.91
C ASN A 3 -7.06 17.89 4.71
N ALA A 4 -6.47 16.70 4.75
CA ALA A 4 -6.60 15.68 3.71
C ALA A 4 -7.11 14.38 4.34
N TYR A 5 -8.13 13.77 3.74
CA TYR A 5 -8.82 12.61 4.29
C TYR A 5 -8.93 11.49 3.27
N SER A 6 -8.82 10.26 3.76
CA SER A 6 -9.24 9.08 3.00
C SER A 6 -10.75 8.89 3.11
N ALA A 7 -11.36 8.31 2.08
CA ALA A 7 -12.77 7.96 2.07
C ALA A 7 -13.13 6.88 3.12
N HIS A 8 -12.15 6.16 3.67
CA HIS A 8 -12.38 5.12 4.67
C HIS A 8 -11.12 4.84 5.54
N PRO A 9 -11.26 4.45 6.82
CA PRO A 9 -10.12 4.13 7.70
C PRO A 9 -9.44 2.77 7.44
N LYS A 10 -9.74 2.09 6.31
CA LYS A 10 -9.22 0.75 5.99
C LYS A 10 -8.87 0.63 4.51
N CYS A 11 -7.90 -0.22 4.21
CA CYS A 11 -7.24 -0.27 2.90
C CYS A 11 -8.21 -0.51 1.73
N ILE A 12 -9.00 -1.59 1.73
CA ILE A 12 -9.87 -1.96 0.59
C ILE A 12 -10.88 -0.84 0.29
N PRO A 13 -11.76 -0.42 1.22
CA PRO A 13 -12.75 0.59 0.88
C PRO A 13 -12.10 1.95 0.55
N ALA A 14 -11.01 2.33 1.20
CA ALA A 14 -10.31 3.56 0.87
C ALA A 14 -9.81 3.58 -0.57
N ARG A 15 -9.18 2.49 -1.00
CA ARG A 15 -8.70 2.32 -2.37
C ARG A 15 -9.86 2.30 -3.37
N VAL A 16 -11.03 1.77 -3.01
CA VAL A 16 -12.23 1.85 -3.85
C VAL A 16 -12.61 3.31 -4.03
N GLY A 17 -12.56 4.09 -2.94
CA GLY A 17 -12.77 5.54 -3.02
C GLY A 17 -11.78 6.24 -3.93
N ILE A 18 -10.49 5.91 -3.83
CA ILE A 18 -9.43 6.49 -4.68
C ILE A 18 -9.67 6.17 -6.16
N PHE A 19 -9.88 4.90 -6.50
CA PHE A 19 -9.93 4.49 -7.91
C PHE A 19 -11.30 4.66 -8.55
N SER A 20 -12.40 4.73 -7.80
CA SER A 20 -13.73 5.00 -8.37
C SER A 20 -14.17 6.46 -8.29
N GLY A 21 -13.49 7.29 -7.49
CA GLY A 21 -13.93 8.67 -7.23
C GLY A 21 -15.25 8.77 -6.44
N THR A 22 -15.69 7.69 -5.78
CA THR A 22 -16.98 7.66 -5.07
C THR A 22 -16.84 7.18 -3.64
N TYR A 23 -17.80 7.53 -2.77
CA TYR A 23 -17.82 6.99 -1.41
C TYR A 23 -18.04 5.47 -1.41
N PRO A 24 -17.23 4.68 -0.69
CA PRO A 24 -17.35 3.21 -0.67
C PRO A 24 -18.72 2.72 -0.18
N ALA A 25 -19.40 3.52 0.65
CA ALA A 25 -20.76 3.24 1.11
C ALA A 25 -21.77 3.08 -0.03
N ARG A 26 -21.54 3.73 -1.20
CA ARG A 26 -22.39 3.57 -2.39
C ARG A 26 -22.38 2.14 -2.95
N PHE A 27 -21.38 1.34 -2.57
CA PHE A 27 -21.24 -0.06 -3.01
C PHE A 27 -21.49 -1.05 -1.88
N GLY A 28 -22.18 -0.62 -0.81
CA GLY A 28 -22.50 -1.49 0.31
C GLY A 28 -21.26 -1.90 1.11
N MET A 29 -20.16 -1.14 1.05
CA MET A 29 -19.00 -1.33 1.90
C MET A 29 -19.11 -0.51 3.20
N PRO A 30 -19.52 -1.12 4.32
CA PRO A 30 -18.90 -0.90 5.61
C PRO A 30 -18.10 -2.14 6.01
N ALA A 31 -16.93 -1.94 6.63
CA ALA A 31 -15.92 -2.96 6.95
C ALA A 31 -16.49 -4.32 7.44
N VAL A 32 -16.47 -5.35 6.59
CA VAL A 32 -16.87 -6.73 6.96
C VAL A 32 -15.81 -7.44 7.81
N GLN A 33 -14.59 -6.90 7.91
CA GLN A 33 -13.49 -7.59 8.61
C GLN A 33 -13.40 -7.33 10.12
N GLU A 34 -14.17 -6.40 10.71
CA GLU A 34 -14.02 -6.01 12.13
C GLU A 34 -15.31 -6.05 12.98
N LEU A 35 -16.31 -6.84 12.60
CA LEU A 35 -17.17 -7.42 13.62
C LEU A 35 -16.38 -8.58 14.23
N GLY A 36 -15.76 -8.32 15.40
CA GLY A 36 -14.98 -9.30 16.12
C GLY A 36 -15.68 -10.67 16.16
N MET A 37 -14.88 -11.74 16.21
CA MET A 37 -15.29 -13.16 16.14
C MET A 37 -16.35 -13.60 17.19
N TYR A 38 -16.89 -12.69 18.00
CA TYR A 38 -17.86 -12.96 19.05
C TYR A 38 -19.30 -12.49 18.73
N GLU A 39 -19.51 -11.52 17.82
CA GLU A 39 -20.84 -10.97 17.51
C GLU A 39 -21.29 -11.23 16.05
N GLN A 40 -20.58 -12.06 15.29
CA GLN A 40 -20.92 -12.38 13.89
C GLN A 40 -22.35 -12.94 13.73
N LYS A 41 -22.95 -13.59 14.74
CA LYS A 41 -24.30 -14.18 14.58
C LYS A 41 -25.46 -13.18 14.71
N LYS A 42 -25.28 -12.01 15.34
CA LYS A 42 -26.38 -11.05 15.54
C LYS A 42 -26.38 -9.91 14.53
N THR A 43 -25.22 -9.41 14.14
CA THR A 43 -25.11 -8.35 13.11
C THR A 43 -25.24 -8.87 11.68
N MET A 44 -24.93 -10.14 11.40
CA MET A 44 -25.09 -10.70 10.05
C MET A 44 -26.53 -10.69 9.55
N ARG A 45 -27.54 -10.71 10.44
CA ARG A 45 -28.96 -10.66 10.03
C ARG A 45 -29.37 -9.33 9.38
N CYS A 46 -28.60 -8.25 9.58
CA CYS A 46 -28.81 -6.96 8.91
C CYS A 46 -28.03 -6.81 7.60
N PHE A 47 -27.03 -7.66 7.35
CA PHE A 47 -26.14 -7.58 6.18
C PHE A 47 -26.24 -8.80 5.25
N GLU A 48 -26.92 -9.88 5.63
CA GLU A 48 -27.20 -11.05 4.77
C GLU A 48 -27.97 -10.68 3.49
N ASN A 49 -28.73 -9.59 3.50
CA ASN A 49 -29.42 -9.05 2.32
C ASN A 49 -28.56 -8.07 1.49
N LEU A 50 -27.37 -7.70 1.98
CA LEU A 50 -26.40 -6.94 1.22
C LEU A 50 -25.48 -7.96 0.57
N ASN A 51 -25.68 -8.17 -0.73
CA ASN A 51 -24.81 -8.99 -1.56
C ASN A 51 -23.46 -8.26 -1.70
N ILE A 52 -22.67 -8.18 -0.60
CA ILE A 52 -21.43 -7.39 -0.53
C ILE A 52 -20.39 -8.10 -1.39
N GLN A 53 -20.38 -7.76 -2.67
CA GLN A 53 -19.30 -8.03 -3.62
C GLN A 53 -18.07 -7.19 -3.20
N ALA A 54 -17.51 -7.49 -2.02
CA ALA A 54 -16.61 -6.62 -1.25
C ALA A 54 -15.20 -6.45 -1.84
N TYR A 55 -14.95 -6.98 -3.04
CA TYR A 55 -13.60 -7.12 -3.58
C TYR A 55 -13.49 -6.66 -5.03
N LYS A 56 -14.42 -5.83 -5.52
CA LYS A 56 -14.39 -5.33 -6.89
C LYS A 56 -14.59 -3.83 -6.96
N LEU A 57 -13.95 -3.18 -7.93
CA LEU A 57 -14.46 -1.92 -8.45
C LEU A 57 -15.81 -2.20 -9.16
N PRO A 58 -16.87 -1.44 -8.87
CA PRO A 58 -18.19 -1.68 -9.45
C PRO A 58 -18.14 -1.61 -10.98
N LYS A 59 -18.87 -2.51 -11.66
CA LYS A 59 -18.90 -2.59 -13.14
C LYS A 59 -19.39 -1.30 -13.85
N HIS A 60 -20.02 -0.38 -13.13
CA HIS A 60 -20.53 0.89 -13.67
C HIS A 60 -19.72 2.11 -13.23
N ALA A 61 -18.71 1.92 -12.38
CA ALA A 61 -17.82 3.00 -11.98
C ALA A 61 -16.62 2.98 -12.92
N THR A 62 -16.50 4.00 -13.77
CA THR A 62 -15.26 4.25 -14.51
C THR A 62 -14.16 4.48 -13.49
N SER A 63 -13.18 3.59 -13.49
CA SER A 63 -12.02 3.71 -12.65
C SER A 63 -11.10 4.82 -13.14
N LEU A 64 -10.24 5.30 -12.25
CA LEU A 64 -9.25 6.33 -12.58
C LEU A 64 -8.33 5.88 -13.73
N GLY A 65 -7.96 4.59 -13.76
CA GLY A 65 -7.20 4.01 -14.87
C GLY A 65 -7.96 4.08 -16.19
N GLU A 66 -9.22 3.62 -16.21
CA GLU A 66 -10.08 3.68 -17.40
C GLU A 66 -10.27 5.12 -17.91
N ALA A 67 -10.47 6.09 -17.01
CA ALA A 67 -10.63 7.49 -17.37
C ALA A 67 -9.37 8.08 -18.02
N PHE A 68 -8.18 7.79 -17.50
CA PHE A 68 -6.92 8.23 -18.10
C PHE A 68 -6.66 7.51 -19.43
N GLN A 69 -6.93 6.21 -19.50
CA GLN A 69 -6.78 5.42 -20.72
C GLN A 69 -7.70 5.95 -21.84
N GLU A 70 -8.97 6.24 -21.53
CA GLU A 70 -9.93 6.86 -22.47
C GLU A 70 -9.45 8.25 -22.93
N GLY A 71 -8.78 8.99 -22.04
CA GLY A 71 -8.12 10.27 -22.35
C GLY A 71 -6.83 10.14 -23.18
N GLY A 72 -6.43 8.95 -23.60
CA GLY A 72 -5.25 8.70 -24.44
C GLY A 72 -3.93 8.56 -23.67
N TYR A 73 -3.96 8.44 -22.34
CA TYR A 73 -2.76 8.24 -21.54
C TYR A 73 -2.32 6.77 -21.55
N LYS A 74 -1.01 6.53 -21.48
CA LYS A 74 -0.45 5.22 -21.11
C LYS A 74 -0.57 5.00 -19.62
N THR A 75 -1.04 3.83 -19.21
CA THR A 75 -1.42 3.59 -17.82
C THR A 75 -0.61 2.46 -17.18
N ALA A 76 -0.08 2.69 -15.98
CA ALA A 76 0.68 1.67 -15.24
C ALA A 76 0.34 1.61 -13.76
N TYR A 77 0.31 0.41 -13.21
CA TYR A 77 0.08 0.14 -11.80
C TYR A 77 1.20 -0.73 -11.21
N LEU A 78 1.85 -0.26 -10.15
CA LEU A 78 2.95 -0.97 -9.51
C LEU A 78 2.69 -1.15 -8.01
N GLY A 79 2.76 -2.39 -7.54
CA GLY A 79 2.67 -2.75 -6.13
C GLY A 79 1.26 -3.10 -5.64
N LYS A 80 0.95 -2.78 -4.37
CA LYS A 80 -0.23 -3.26 -3.65
C LYS A 80 -1.52 -2.88 -4.35
N TRP A 81 -2.29 -3.86 -4.83
CA TRP A 81 -3.64 -3.64 -5.37
C TRP A 81 -4.71 -3.91 -4.31
N HIS A 82 -4.70 -5.11 -3.72
CA HIS A 82 -5.60 -5.52 -2.61
C HIS A 82 -7.08 -5.63 -3.01
N PHE A 83 -7.36 -5.83 -4.31
CA PHE A 83 -8.69 -6.11 -4.85
C PHE A 83 -8.70 -7.36 -5.71
N GLY A 84 -9.89 -7.77 -6.12
CA GLY A 84 -10.08 -8.74 -7.18
C GLY A 84 -9.97 -10.19 -6.75
N LYS A 85 -9.96 -10.47 -5.44
CA LYS A 85 -9.87 -11.85 -4.94
C LYS A 85 -10.99 -12.71 -5.53
N ASN A 86 -10.60 -13.79 -6.20
CA ASN A 86 -11.50 -14.72 -6.90
C ASN A 86 -12.31 -14.10 -8.04
N LEU A 87 -11.89 -12.95 -8.58
CA LEU A 87 -12.53 -12.30 -9.73
C LEU A 87 -11.61 -12.39 -10.94
N THR A 88 -12.16 -12.86 -12.05
CA THR A 88 -11.44 -12.90 -13.33
C THR A 88 -11.17 -11.51 -13.87
N ASP A 89 -12.03 -10.54 -13.53
CA ASP A 89 -11.99 -9.15 -13.99
C ASP A 89 -11.67 -8.15 -12.86
N GLY A 90 -10.91 -8.59 -11.86
CA GLY A 90 -10.61 -7.79 -10.66
C GLY A 90 -9.17 -7.25 -10.57
N THR A 91 -8.33 -7.44 -11.59
CA THR A 91 -6.93 -6.99 -11.59
C THR A 91 -6.79 -5.56 -12.14
N PRO A 92 -5.67 -4.85 -11.91
CA PRO A 92 -5.47 -3.52 -12.50
C PRO A 92 -5.67 -3.49 -14.02
N ARG A 93 -5.28 -4.55 -14.73
CA ARG A 93 -5.44 -4.66 -16.19
C ARG A 93 -6.89 -4.60 -16.65
N HIS A 94 -7.84 -5.02 -15.82
CA HIS A 94 -9.27 -4.92 -16.11
C HIS A 94 -9.88 -3.57 -15.72
N HIS A 95 -9.07 -2.66 -15.17
CA HIS A 95 -9.47 -1.35 -14.67
C HIS A 95 -8.57 -0.25 -15.27
N GLY A 96 -8.27 -0.39 -16.57
CA GLY A 96 -7.59 0.62 -17.37
C GLY A 96 -6.13 0.85 -16.99
N PHE A 97 -5.40 -0.20 -16.62
CA PHE A 97 -3.94 -0.17 -16.46
C PHE A 97 -3.26 -1.11 -17.48
N ASP A 98 -2.60 -0.54 -18.49
CA ASP A 98 -1.90 -1.28 -19.56
C ASP A 98 -0.73 -2.10 -19.01
N ILE A 99 -0.04 -1.58 -18.00
CA ILE A 99 1.07 -2.22 -17.30
C ILE A 99 0.67 -2.47 -15.85
N SER A 100 0.93 -3.68 -15.35
CA SER A 100 0.67 -4.07 -13.97
C SER A 100 1.83 -4.93 -13.47
N ILE A 101 2.52 -4.48 -12.42
CA ILE A 101 3.70 -5.16 -11.83
C ILE A 101 3.50 -5.25 -10.31
N GLY A 102 3.78 -6.41 -9.70
CA GLY A 102 3.69 -6.56 -8.24
C GLY A 102 2.28 -6.49 -7.67
N ALA A 103 1.23 -6.48 -8.51
CA ALA A 103 -0.16 -6.32 -8.09
C ALA A 103 -0.88 -7.65 -7.90
N ASN A 104 -1.43 -7.86 -6.72
CA ASN A 104 -2.25 -9.02 -6.38
C ASN A 104 -3.37 -8.66 -5.39
N ASP A 105 -4.14 -9.67 -4.97
CA ASP A 105 -5.24 -9.54 -4.03
C ASP A 105 -4.80 -9.46 -2.55
N LEU A 106 -3.48 -9.47 -2.29
CA LEU A 106 -2.93 -9.41 -0.93
C LEU A 106 -2.76 -7.96 -0.46
N GLY A 107 -3.14 -7.71 0.80
CA GLY A 107 -3.02 -6.39 1.44
C GLY A 107 -1.64 -6.06 2.00
N ALA A 108 -0.76 -7.04 2.06
CA ALA A 108 0.56 -6.98 2.67
C ALA A 108 1.48 -8.02 2.03
N PRO A 109 2.79 -7.75 1.93
CA PRO A 109 3.74 -8.76 1.51
C PRO A 109 4.01 -9.73 2.67
N ALA A 110 4.44 -10.95 2.35
CA ALA A 110 4.92 -11.90 3.36
C ALA A 110 6.27 -11.48 3.96
N SER A 111 7.12 -10.85 3.16
CA SER A 111 8.40 -10.28 3.56
C SER A 111 8.72 -9.09 2.64
N TYR A 112 9.40 -8.08 3.17
CA TYR A 112 9.94 -6.98 2.36
C TYR A 112 11.28 -7.30 1.70
N PHE A 113 11.87 -8.46 1.97
CA PHE A 113 13.17 -8.86 1.41
C PHE A 113 12.99 -10.02 0.44
N HIS A 114 13.57 -9.91 -0.75
CA HIS A 114 13.53 -10.93 -1.80
C HIS A 114 13.98 -12.29 -1.23
N PRO A 115 13.21 -13.38 -1.45
CA PRO A 115 12.17 -13.58 -2.46
C PRO A 115 10.76 -13.10 -2.06
N TYR A 116 10.62 -12.22 -1.07
CA TYR A 116 9.34 -11.64 -0.62
C TYR A 116 8.35 -12.66 -0.05
N THR A 117 8.87 -13.82 0.36
CA THR A 117 8.11 -14.91 1.02
C THR A 117 8.58 -15.09 2.47
N HIS A 118 7.82 -15.84 3.27
CA HIS A 118 8.23 -16.19 4.63
C HIS A 118 9.46 -17.12 4.59
N ALA A 119 10.48 -16.80 5.39
CA ALA A 119 11.59 -17.72 5.61
C ALA A 119 11.06 -19.03 6.24
N GLY A 120 11.24 -20.16 5.54
CA GLY A 120 11.04 -21.50 6.11
C GLY A 120 9.60 -22.01 6.23
N ASN A 121 8.56 -21.32 5.74
CA ASN A 121 7.19 -21.79 5.86
C ASN A 121 6.48 -21.94 4.50
N SER A 122 6.24 -23.18 4.10
CA SER A 122 5.79 -23.55 2.75
C SER A 122 4.30 -23.27 2.44
N LYS A 123 3.55 -22.73 3.41
CA LYS A 123 2.09 -22.57 3.29
C LYS A 123 1.62 -21.16 2.91
N ASN A 124 2.45 -20.13 3.06
CA ASN A 124 2.14 -18.72 2.73
C ASN A 124 3.18 -18.12 1.77
N LYS A 125 3.21 -18.65 0.54
CA LYS A 125 4.32 -18.56 -0.44
C LYS A 125 4.22 -17.44 -1.49
N VAL A 126 3.19 -16.60 -1.48
CA VAL A 126 2.94 -15.76 -2.67
C VAL A 126 3.72 -14.45 -2.57
N ALA A 127 4.86 -14.40 -3.26
CA ALA A 127 5.53 -13.14 -3.57
C ALA A 127 4.62 -12.28 -4.46
N PRO A 128 4.76 -10.94 -4.44
CA PRO A 128 4.16 -10.10 -5.47
C PRO A 128 4.51 -10.63 -6.87
N PRO A 129 3.55 -10.72 -7.80
CA PRO A 129 3.80 -11.22 -9.16
C PRO A 129 4.74 -10.28 -9.91
N ASP A 130 5.42 -10.79 -10.95
CA ASP A 130 6.33 -10.00 -11.79
C ASP A 130 7.50 -9.36 -11.02
N MET A 131 7.85 -9.92 -9.86
CA MET A 131 8.88 -9.39 -8.94
C MET A 131 9.93 -10.46 -8.55
N SER A 132 10.12 -11.51 -9.35
CA SER A 132 10.98 -12.65 -9.01
C SER A 132 12.47 -12.46 -9.31
N ASP A 133 12.83 -11.55 -10.22
CA ASP A 133 14.14 -11.57 -10.88
C ASP A 133 15.12 -10.56 -10.27
N ARG A 134 15.37 -10.68 -8.96
CA ARG A 134 16.31 -9.83 -8.22
C ARG A 134 17.23 -10.63 -7.31
N GLU A 135 18.29 -9.97 -6.86
CA GLU A 135 19.20 -10.52 -5.86
C GLU A 135 18.46 -10.80 -4.55
N ARG A 136 18.80 -11.91 -3.88
CA ARG A 136 18.28 -12.25 -2.55
C ARG A 136 18.55 -11.10 -1.58
N GLY A 137 17.55 -10.73 -0.79
CA GLY A 137 17.67 -9.61 0.14
C GLY A 137 17.40 -8.23 -0.47
N THR A 138 17.13 -8.13 -1.78
CA THR A 138 16.62 -6.90 -2.39
C THR A 138 15.36 -6.44 -1.65
N TYR A 139 15.30 -5.16 -1.30
CA TYR A 139 14.18 -4.59 -0.55
C TYR A 139 13.03 -4.23 -1.49
N LEU A 140 11.81 -4.68 -1.16
CA LEU A 140 10.62 -4.58 -2.02
C LEU A 140 10.27 -3.14 -2.40
N THR A 141 10.43 -2.19 -1.48
CA THR A 141 10.20 -0.77 -1.75
C THR A 141 11.16 -0.24 -2.81
N ASP A 142 12.44 -0.62 -2.73
CA ASP A 142 13.44 -0.22 -3.72
C ASP A 142 13.18 -0.90 -5.06
N HIS A 143 12.87 -2.19 -5.04
CA HIS A 143 12.53 -2.94 -6.26
C HIS A 143 11.33 -2.34 -6.99
N LEU A 144 10.24 -2.01 -6.30
CA LEU A 144 9.09 -1.32 -6.92
C LEU A 144 9.47 0.05 -7.49
N THR A 145 10.43 0.73 -6.87
CA THR A 145 10.94 2.01 -7.37
C THR A 145 11.69 1.82 -8.69
N ASP A 146 12.52 0.78 -8.76
CA ASP A 146 13.28 0.43 -9.97
C ASP A 146 12.33 0.15 -11.13
N GLU A 147 11.35 -0.74 -10.93
CA GLU A 147 10.33 -1.07 -11.93
C GLU A 147 9.54 0.19 -12.36
N THR A 148 9.24 1.10 -11.43
CA THR A 148 8.53 2.34 -11.75
C THR A 148 9.38 3.24 -12.65
N ILE A 149 10.68 3.36 -12.38
CA ILE A 149 11.60 4.16 -13.19
C ILE A 149 11.76 3.55 -14.59
N ASP A 150 11.84 2.22 -14.68
CA ASP A 150 11.90 1.50 -15.96
C ASP A 150 10.64 1.72 -16.77
N VAL A 151 9.46 1.66 -16.15
CA VAL A 151 8.18 2.00 -16.78
C VAL A 151 8.15 3.46 -17.24
N LEU A 152 8.54 4.42 -16.39
CA LEU A 152 8.59 5.85 -16.77
C LEU A 152 9.53 6.09 -17.96
N THR A 153 10.64 5.35 -18.03
CA THR A 153 11.59 5.42 -19.14
C THR A 153 10.96 4.91 -20.45
N GLN A 154 10.18 3.83 -20.38
CA GLN A 154 9.46 3.28 -21.54
C GLN A 154 8.33 4.21 -22.01
N LEU A 155 7.68 4.92 -21.09
CA LEU A 155 6.54 5.80 -21.38
C LEU A 155 6.95 7.26 -21.68
N LYS A 156 8.25 7.58 -21.74
CA LYS A 156 8.75 8.96 -21.76
C LYS A 156 8.25 9.82 -22.93
N ASP A 157 7.83 9.20 -24.03
CA ASP A 157 7.39 9.90 -25.24
C ASP A 157 5.85 10.04 -25.33
N ASP A 158 5.11 9.48 -24.36
CA ASP A 158 3.65 9.50 -24.27
C ASP A 158 3.17 10.19 -22.98
N PRO A 159 1.96 10.80 -22.95
CA PRO A 159 1.34 11.18 -21.68
C PRO A 159 1.04 9.92 -20.85
N PHE A 160 1.39 9.93 -19.56
CA PHE A 160 1.26 8.75 -18.70
C PHE A 160 0.49 9.01 -17.41
N PHE A 161 -0.18 7.95 -16.94
CA PHE A 161 -0.74 7.86 -15.60
C PHE A 161 -0.14 6.63 -14.91
N VAL A 162 0.76 6.87 -13.96
CA VAL A 162 1.49 5.82 -13.25
C VAL A 162 1.13 5.86 -11.77
N VAL A 163 0.71 4.72 -11.23
CA VAL A 163 0.42 4.53 -9.81
C VAL A 163 1.50 3.66 -9.18
N LEU A 164 2.37 4.27 -8.39
CA LEU A 164 3.29 3.56 -7.49
C LEU A 164 2.62 3.35 -6.13
N SER A 165 1.96 2.20 -5.97
CA SER A 165 1.29 1.78 -4.74
C SER A 165 2.21 0.93 -3.89
N HIS A 166 3.09 1.58 -3.11
CA HIS A 166 3.98 0.86 -2.20
C HIS A 166 3.19 -0.06 -1.24
N TYR A 167 3.76 -1.25 -0.99
CA TYR A 167 3.33 -2.10 0.13
C TYR A 167 3.72 -1.47 1.48
N ALA A 168 4.88 -0.79 1.52
CA ALA A 168 5.31 -0.01 2.65
C ALA A 168 4.29 1.10 2.96
N VAL A 169 3.99 1.40 4.21
CA VAL A 169 4.65 0.93 5.45
C VAL A 169 3.83 -0.13 6.21
N HIS A 170 3.10 -0.98 5.48
CA HIS A 170 2.28 -2.03 6.09
C HIS A 170 3.13 -3.09 6.79
N THR A 171 2.58 -3.78 7.80
CA THR A 171 3.21 -4.95 8.41
C THR A 171 3.50 -6.06 7.39
N PRO A 172 4.53 -6.90 7.59
CA PRO A 172 5.45 -6.92 8.73
C PRO A 172 6.39 -5.70 8.75
N ILE A 173 6.73 -5.19 9.94
CA ILE A 173 7.60 -4.01 10.07
C ILE A 173 9.04 -4.44 9.84
N GLN A 174 9.54 -4.21 8.62
CA GLN A 174 10.84 -4.67 8.15
C GLN A 174 11.49 -3.58 7.30
N ALA A 175 12.70 -3.17 7.66
CA ALA A 175 13.50 -2.19 6.93
C ALA A 175 14.95 -2.65 6.81
N PRO A 176 15.71 -2.21 5.79
CA PRO A 176 17.13 -2.53 5.67
C PRO A 176 17.91 -2.15 6.94
N GLU A 177 18.84 -3.02 7.34
CA GLU A 177 19.57 -2.86 8.60
C GLU A 177 20.40 -1.57 8.64
N ASN A 178 21.06 -1.24 7.53
CA ASN A 178 21.84 -0.02 7.39
C ASN A 178 21.01 1.26 7.62
N ILE A 179 19.77 1.28 7.13
CA ILE A 179 18.84 2.40 7.34
C ILE A 179 18.34 2.41 8.79
N THR A 180 17.95 1.24 9.31
CA THR A 180 17.45 1.07 10.68
C THR A 180 18.46 1.54 11.72
N ARG A 181 19.75 1.27 11.50
CA ARG A 181 20.84 1.66 12.41
C ARG A 181 20.92 3.17 12.64
N ALA A 182 20.77 3.97 11.58
CA ALA A 182 20.76 5.43 11.70
C ALA A 182 19.61 5.93 12.59
N PHE A 183 18.44 5.28 12.53
CA PHE A 183 17.30 5.63 13.37
C PHE A 183 17.43 5.13 14.81
N LEU A 184 18.14 4.02 15.04
CA LEU A 184 18.51 3.57 16.38
C LEU A 184 19.44 4.59 17.06
N GLU A 185 20.48 5.05 16.36
CA GLU A 185 21.40 6.09 16.86
C GLU A 185 20.66 7.40 17.11
N LYS A 186 19.78 7.81 16.18
CA LYS A 186 18.94 9.01 16.35
C LYS A 186 18.05 8.89 17.59
N ARG A 187 17.40 7.74 17.80
CA ARG A 187 16.56 7.48 18.98
C ARG A 187 17.35 7.62 20.28
N SER A 188 18.55 7.04 20.32
CA SER A 188 19.47 7.14 21.47
C SER A 188 19.84 8.59 21.76
N ARG A 189 20.21 9.38 20.75
CA ARG A 189 20.55 10.80 20.90
C ARG A 189 19.37 11.65 21.36
N LEU A 190 18.17 11.37 20.87
CA LEU A 190 16.96 12.10 21.27
C LEU A 190 16.44 11.67 22.65
N ASN A 191 17.00 10.60 23.22
CA ASN A 191 16.60 10.01 24.51
C ASN A 191 15.08 9.80 24.61
N THR A 192 14.46 9.36 23.51
CA THR A 192 13.02 9.05 23.49
C THR A 192 12.80 7.65 24.03
N THR A 193 11.77 7.50 24.84
CA THR A 193 11.34 6.21 25.37
C THR A 193 9.99 5.82 24.78
N ASN A 194 9.84 4.52 24.50
CA ASN A 194 8.57 3.94 24.07
C ASN A 194 7.46 4.33 25.06
N ALA A 195 6.55 5.21 24.64
CA ALA A 195 5.41 5.63 25.43
C ALA A 195 4.11 5.07 24.85
N TYR A 196 3.22 4.66 25.75
CA TYR A 196 1.93 4.08 25.41
C TYR A 196 0.82 4.64 26.28
N SER A 197 -0.40 4.63 25.75
CA SER A 197 -1.63 4.97 26.49
C SER A 197 -2.71 3.93 26.27
N ASN A 198 -3.54 3.70 27.29
CA ASN A 198 -4.76 2.91 27.16
C ASN A 198 -5.94 3.84 26.89
N ALA A 199 -6.58 3.70 25.75
CA ALA A 199 -7.77 4.46 25.37
C ALA A 199 -8.71 3.56 24.57
N HIS A 200 -10.03 3.82 24.58
CA HIS A 200 -10.99 3.12 23.71
C HIS A 200 -10.88 1.57 23.68
N GLY A 201 -10.45 0.93 24.78
CA GLY A 201 -10.24 -0.52 24.85
C GLY A 201 -8.99 -1.06 24.14
N ALA A 202 -8.05 -0.20 23.74
CA ALA A 202 -6.80 -0.58 23.08
C ALA A 202 -5.57 0.15 23.66
N VAL A 203 -4.40 -0.44 23.44
CA VAL A 203 -3.09 0.17 23.73
C VAL A 203 -2.64 0.95 22.50
N TYR A 204 -2.27 2.20 22.68
CA TYR A 204 -1.78 3.10 21.63
C TYR A 204 -0.32 3.46 21.87
N LYS A 205 0.49 3.47 20.82
CA LYS A 205 1.83 4.07 20.86
C LYS A 205 1.70 5.58 20.73
N THR A 206 2.19 6.33 21.71
CA THR A 206 2.01 7.79 21.80
C THR A 206 3.27 8.59 21.46
N THR A 207 4.41 7.92 21.28
CA THR A 207 5.67 8.53 20.84
C THR A 207 6.12 7.94 19.50
N GLN A 208 6.64 8.78 18.60
CA GLN A 208 7.12 8.37 17.29
C GLN A 208 8.62 8.05 17.32
N ASP A 209 8.98 6.88 17.84
CA ASP A 209 10.37 6.47 18.08
C ASP A 209 10.68 5.03 17.63
N HIS A 210 9.86 4.44 16.76
CA HIS A 210 10.12 3.09 16.25
C HIS A 210 11.17 3.15 15.11
N PRO A 211 12.40 2.62 15.31
CA PRO A 211 13.51 2.81 14.38
C PRO A 211 13.30 2.05 13.05
N ILE A 212 12.79 0.81 13.10
CA ILE A 212 12.49 0.04 11.87
C ILE A 212 11.40 0.73 11.05
N TYR A 213 10.31 1.19 11.68
CA TYR A 213 9.24 1.92 11.01
C TYR A 213 9.75 3.22 10.36
N ALA A 214 10.60 3.98 11.07
CA ALA A 214 11.28 5.14 10.52
C ALA A 214 12.18 4.76 9.33
N GLY A 215 12.83 3.61 9.37
CA GLY A 215 13.58 3.05 8.25
C GLY A 215 12.70 2.73 7.03
N MET A 216 11.52 2.15 7.23
CA MET A 216 10.56 1.91 6.13
C MET A 216 10.11 3.23 5.49
N LEU A 217 9.78 4.23 6.30
CA LEU A 217 9.42 5.57 5.82
C LEU A 217 10.56 6.23 5.05
N SER A 218 11.80 6.11 5.55
CA SER A 218 12.99 6.62 4.87
C SER A 218 13.21 5.97 3.51
N SER A 219 12.88 4.68 3.35
CA SER A 219 12.91 4.02 2.04
C SER A 219 11.83 4.54 1.09
N VAL A 220 10.63 4.88 1.58
CA VAL A 220 9.57 5.50 0.76
C VAL A 220 9.96 6.93 0.36
N ASP A 221 10.56 7.70 1.26
CA ASP A 221 11.11 9.03 0.95
C ASP A 221 12.20 8.95 -0.13
N ARG A 222 13.16 8.02 0.02
CA ARG A 222 14.18 7.77 -1.00
C ARG A 222 13.58 7.33 -2.33
N SER A 223 12.55 6.48 -2.32
CA SER A 223 11.80 6.09 -3.53
C SER A 223 11.26 7.32 -4.27
N LEU A 224 10.56 8.21 -3.56
CA LEU A 224 10.04 9.46 -4.14
C LEU A 224 11.17 10.34 -4.70
N GLY A 225 12.29 10.46 -3.99
CA GLY A 225 13.49 11.16 -4.47
C GLY A 225 13.99 10.57 -5.79
N ARG A 226 14.17 9.25 -5.86
CA ARG A 226 14.65 8.55 -7.06
C ARG A 226 13.70 8.69 -8.26
N VAL A 227 12.39 8.66 -8.02
CA VAL A 227 11.37 8.90 -9.06
C VAL A 227 11.45 10.33 -9.58
N ARG A 228 11.56 11.33 -8.69
CA ARG A 228 11.72 12.74 -9.08
C ARG A 228 13.00 12.95 -9.89
N ASP A 229 14.10 12.34 -9.47
CA ASP A 229 15.37 12.42 -10.19
C ASP A 229 15.27 11.76 -11.57
N ALA A 230 14.55 10.63 -11.68
CA ALA A 230 14.30 9.99 -12.96
C ALA A 230 13.47 10.89 -13.90
N LEU A 231 12.39 11.48 -13.41
CA LEU A 231 11.58 12.42 -14.17
C LEU A 231 12.42 13.62 -14.64
N ALA A 232 13.30 14.16 -13.79
CA ALA A 232 14.21 15.24 -14.17
C ALA A 232 15.21 14.81 -15.26
N ARG A 233 15.85 13.64 -15.12
CA ARG A 233 16.77 13.09 -16.13
C ARG A 233 16.09 12.82 -17.47
N LEU A 234 14.82 12.42 -17.45
CA LEU A 234 14.02 12.17 -18.66
C LEU A 234 13.44 13.45 -19.27
N GLY A 235 13.60 14.62 -18.65
CA GLY A 235 13.02 15.89 -19.11
C GLY A 235 11.51 16.01 -18.89
N LEU A 236 10.94 15.21 -17.97
CA LEU A 236 9.50 15.11 -17.70
C LEU A 236 9.06 15.89 -16.46
N ALA A 237 9.99 16.46 -15.69
CA ALA A 237 9.69 17.05 -14.38
C ALA A 237 8.66 18.18 -14.44
N ASP A 238 8.77 19.08 -15.42
CA ASP A 238 7.90 20.25 -15.54
C ASP A 238 6.50 19.91 -16.09
N SER A 239 6.35 18.75 -16.71
CA SER A 239 5.08 18.26 -17.27
C SER A 239 4.44 17.14 -16.45
N THR A 240 4.96 16.84 -15.26
CA THR A 240 4.45 15.75 -14.42
C THR A 240 3.85 16.27 -13.12
N ALA A 241 2.57 16.02 -12.90
CA ALA A 241 1.94 16.20 -11.59
C ALA A 241 2.20 14.97 -10.69
N ILE A 242 2.77 15.18 -9.52
CA ILE A 242 2.99 14.13 -8.52
C ILE A 242 2.02 14.32 -7.35
N VAL A 243 1.24 13.28 -7.06
CA VAL A 243 0.35 13.21 -5.89
C VAL A 243 0.90 12.16 -4.92
N PHE A 244 1.29 12.59 -3.72
CA PHE A 244 1.70 11.70 -2.63
C PHE A 244 0.61 11.68 -1.54
N THR A 245 0.09 10.48 -1.24
CA THR A 245 -1.00 10.30 -0.27
C THR A 245 -0.94 8.89 0.36
N SER A 246 -1.84 8.60 1.30
CA SER A 246 -2.01 7.31 1.96
C SER A 246 -3.43 6.78 1.78
N ASP A 247 -3.62 5.45 1.76
CA ASP A 247 -4.95 4.85 1.71
C ASP A 247 -5.71 5.02 3.03
N ASN A 248 -5.05 5.08 4.18
CA ASN A 248 -5.68 5.37 5.46
C ASN A 248 -4.70 5.95 6.48
N GLY A 249 -5.18 6.24 7.71
CA GLY A 249 -4.33 6.65 8.82
C GLY A 249 -3.34 5.57 9.26
N GLY A 250 -2.31 5.97 9.99
CA GLY A 250 -1.27 5.07 10.49
C GLY A 250 -1.78 4.12 11.58
N LEU A 251 -1.23 2.90 11.61
CA LEU A 251 -1.50 1.93 12.67
C LEU A 251 -0.83 2.39 13.97
N ALA A 252 -1.63 2.92 14.90
CA ALA A 252 -1.15 3.39 16.21
C ALA A 252 -1.60 2.51 17.38
N SER A 253 -2.51 1.56 17.15
CA SER A 253 -3.13 0.73 18.19
C SER A 253 -2.96 -0.78 17.95
N GLY A 254 -2.75 -1.56 19.01
CA GLY A 254 -2.77 -3.03 18.90
C GLY A 254 -2.13 -3.75 20.10
N LYS A 255 -2.60 -4.96 20.41
CA LYS A 255 -2.13 -5.74 21.57
C LYS A 255 -0.72 -6.35 21.42
N LYS A 256 -0.15 -6.39 20.20
CA LYS A 256 1.14 -7.04 19.89
C LYS A 256 1.96 -6.36 18.77
N THR A 257 1.32 -5.70 17.81
CA THR A 257 1.96 -5.36 16.51
C THR A 257 2.96 -4.20 16.54
N LEU A 258 2.84 -3.28 17.49
CA LEU A 258 3.82 -2.20 17.72
C LEU A 258 4.81 -2.52 18.85
N GLN A 259 4.74 -3.75 19.39
CA GLN A 259 5.65 -4.26 20.42
C GLN A 259 6.51 -5.40 19.88
N SER A 260 6.03 -6.16 18.89
CA SER A 260 6.78 -7.25 18.27
C SER A 260 7.77 -6.74 17.22
N GLY A 261 9.06 -7.05 17.40
CA GLY A 261 10.16 -6.61 16.54
C GLY A 261 11.13 -5.61 17.20
N GLU A 262 11.00 -5.42 18.52
CA GLU A 262 11.87 -4.54 19.31
C GLU A 262 12.96 -5.29 20.09
N ASP A 263 12.98 -6.64 20.03
CA ASP A 263 14.02 -7.53 20.58
C ASP A 263 15.01 -8.00 19.50
#